data_AF-A0ABC9S8S0-F1
#
_entry.id   AF-A0ABC9S8S0-F1
#
_cell.length_a   1.000
_cell.length_b   1.000
_cell.length_c   1.000
_cell.angle_alpha   90.00
_cell.angle_beta   90.00
_cell.angle_gamma   90.00
#
_symmetry.space_group_name_H-M   'P 1'
#
loop_
_entity.id
_entity.type
_entity.pdbx_description
1 polymer ?
#
loop_
_entity_poly.entity_id
_entity_poly.type
_entity_poly.pdbx_seq_one_letter_code
_entity_poly.pdbx_strand_id
1 'polypeptide(L)'
;KTDEERKECLKNIPQDLQKELLADMSVKAYKDCVSRARNEKEKKECEKLLTPEAKKKLEQQVLDCLKNAKTDEERKKCLKNLPKDLQSDILAKESLKAYKDCVSQAKNEAEKKECEKLLTPE
;
A
#
# COMPACT_ATOMS: atom_id res chain seq x y z
N LYS A 1 0.98 -13.73 27.87
CA LYS A 1 0.32 -14.73 27.00
C LYS A 1 1.38 -15.43 26.18
N THR A 2 1.44 -16.75 26.27
CA THR A 2 2.36 -17.58 25.48
C THR A 2 1.88 -17.68 24.02
N ASP A 3 2.78 -18.03 23.09
CA ASP A 3 2.42 -18.30 21.70
C ASP A 3 1.38 -19.43 21.56
N GLU A 4 1.29 -20.32 22.55
CA GLU A 4 0.30 -21.39 22.63
C GLU A 4 -1.11 -20.87 22.92
N GLU A 5 -1.28 -19.97 23.89
CA GLU A 5 -2.59 -19.34 24.17
C GLU A 5 -3.08 -18.53 22.95
N ARG A 6 -2.17 -17.89 22.20
CA ARG A 6 -2.54 -17.22 20.93
C ARG A 6 -3.02 -18.22 19.89
N LYS A 7 -2.30 -19.33 19.70
CA LYS A 7 -2.68 -20.37 18.72
C LYS A 7 -4.01 -21.01 19.06
N GLU A 8 -4.31 -21.22 20.34
CA GLU A 8 -5.60 -21.75 20.78
C GLU A 8 -6.75 -20.77 20.52
N CYS A 9 -6.59 -19.49 20.86
CA CYS A 9 -7.59 -18.46 20.53
C CYS A 9 -7.85 -18.36 19.02
N LEU A 10 -6.82 -18.53 18.19
CA LEU A 10 -6.93 -18.45 16.74
C LEU A 10 -7.71 -19.62 16.11
N LYS A 11 -7.83 -20.78 16.78
CA LYS A 11 -8.54 -21.97 16.25
C LYS A 11 -10.06 -21.83 16.24
N ASN A 12 -10.60 -20.98 17.11
CA ASN A 12 -12.06 -20.78 17.26
C ASN A 12 -12.58 -19.58 16.44
N ILE A 13 -11.70 -18.92 15.69
CA ILE A 13 -12.01 -17.72 14.91
C ILE A 13 -12.31 -18.14 13.46
N PRO A 14 -13.34 -17.57 12.81
CA PRO A 14 -13.59 -17.79 11.38
C PRO A 14 -12.33 -17.53 10.54
N GLN A 15 -12.06 -18.36 9.54
CA GLN A 15 -10.82 -18.31 8.77
C GLN A 15 -10.55 -16.94 8.15
N ASP A 16 -11.60 -16.23 7.71
CA ASP A 16 -11.48 -14.87 7.16
C ASP A 16 -11.02 -13.86 8.22
N LEU A 17 -11.56 -13.96 9.44
CA LEU A 17 -11.17 -13.10 10.55
C LEU A 17 -9.75 -13.43 11.05
N GLN A 18 -9.34 -14.70 10.97
CA GLN A 18 -7.97 -15.11 11.23
C GLN A 18 -7.01 -14.49 10.20
N LYS A 19 -7.31 -14.56 8.90
CA LYS A 19 -6.49 -13.94 7.84
C LYS A 19 -6.37 -12.43 8.02
N GLU A 20 -7.46 -11.75 8.34
CA GLU A 20 -7.44 -10.30 8.59
C GLU A 20 -6.57 -9.95 9.79
N LEU A 21 -6.72 -10.69 10.90
CA LEU A 21 -5.92 -10.46 12.10
C LEU A 21 -4.43 -10.71 11.85
N LEU A 22 -4.07 -11.75 11.11
CA LEU A 22 -2.67 -12.00 10.72
C LEU A 22 -2.12 -10.87 9.84
N ALA A 23 -2.92 -10.35 8.90
CA ALA A 23 -2.53 -9.23 8.06
C ALA A 23 -2.29 -7.96 8.89
N ASP A 24 -3.16 -7.64 9.85
CA ASP A 24 -2.97 -6.50 10.75
C ASP A 24 -1.72 -6.62 11.61
N MET A 25 -1.48 -7.79 12.17
CA MET A 25 -0.28 -8.06 12.96
C MET A 25 1.00 -7.92 12.11
N SER A 26 0.97 -8.41 10.87
CA SER A 26 2.07 -8.30 9.92
C SER A 26 2.34 -6.84 9.52
N VAL A 27 1.30 -6.05 9.21
CA VAL A 27 1.44 -4.61 8.93
C VAL A 27 2.02 -3.87 10.14
N LYS A 28 1.56 -4.17 11.35
CA LYS A 28 2.09 -3.57 12.58
C LYS A 28 3.56 -3.91 12.77
N ALA A 29 3.93 -5.18 12.67
CA ALA A 29 5.32 -5.63 12.81
C ALA A 29 6.24 -4.97 11.78
N TYR A 30 5.78 -4.83 10.53
CA TYR A 30 6.49 -4.10 9.49
C TYR A 30 6.73 -2.64 9.87
N LYS A 31 5.68 -1.91 10.29
CA LYS A 31 5.80 -0.49 10.69
C LYS A 31 6.76 -0.32 11.88
N ASP A 32 6.67 -1.19 12.87
CA ASP A 32 7.57 -1.19 14.03
C ASP A 32 9.02 -1.47 13.60
N CYS A 33 9.24 -2.44 12.70
CA CYS A 33 10.56 -2.75 12.16
C CYS A 33 11.16 -1.56 11.37
N VAL A 34 10.40 -1.00 10.42
CA VAL A 34 10.88 0.11 9.58
C VAL A 34 11.13 1.38 10.39
N SER A 35 10.39 1.61 11.48
CA SER A 35 10.64 2.73 12.39
C SER A 35 12.02 2.68 13.06
N ARG A 36 12.60 1.48 13.20
CA ARG A 36 13.91 1.23 13.81
C ARG A 36 15.02 1.07 12.78
N ALA A 37 14.67 0.78 11.53
CA ALA A 37 15.62 0.60 10.44
C ALA A 37 16.36 1.91 10.14
N ARG A 38 17.69 1.85 10.17
CA ARG A 38 18.64 2.94 9.90
C ARG A 38 19.10 2.97 8.46
N ASN A 39 18.97 1.87 7.73
CA ASN A 39 19.43 1.75 6.35
C ASN A 39 18.46 0.94 5.47
N GLU A 40 18.66 1.01 4.16
CA GLU A 40 17.81 0.35 3.16
C GLU A 40 17.88 -1.18 3.25
N LYS A 41 18.99 -1.75 3.72
CA LYS A 41 19.13 -3.21 3.91
C LYS A 41 18.23 -3.69 5.05
N GLU A 42 18.18 -2.97 6.16
CA GLU A 42 17.28 -3.26 7.29
C GLU A 42 15.81 -3.09 6.88
N LYS A 43 15.48 -2.07 6.08
CA LYS A 43 14.12 -1.92 5.54
C LYS A 43 13.71 -3.12 4.69
N LYS A 44 14.59 -3.61 3.82
CA LYS A 44 14.34 -4.83 3.03
C LYS A 44 14.13 -6.07 3.89
N GLU A 45 14.82 -6.19 5.02
CA GLU A 45 14.54 -7.27 5.99
C GLU A 45 13.15 -7.11 6.63
N CYS A 46 12.73 -5.87 6.93
CA CYS A 46 11.38 -5.61 7.42
C CYS A 46 10.30 -6.01 6.40
N GLU A 47 10.54 -5.80 5.10
CA GLU A 47 9.60 -6.17 4.03
C GLU A 47 9.25 -7.67 4.04
N LYS A 48 10.14 -8.55 4.53
CA LYS A 48 9.89 -9.99 4.67
C LYS A 48 8.81 -10.31 5.70
N LEU A 49 8.51 -9.38 6.61
CA LEU A 49 7.43 -9.52 7.59
C LEU A 49 6.05 -9.39 6.95
N LEU A 50 5.96 -8.77 5.76
CA LEU A 50 4.69 -8.53 5.07
C LEU A 50 4.24 -9.77 4.30
N THR A 51 3.08 -10.32 4.69
CA THR A 51 2.37 -11.31 3.87
C THR A 51 1.68 -10.65 2.67
N PRO A 52 1.25 -11.40 1.65
CA PRO A 52 0.48 -10.85 0.53
C PRO A 52 -0.79 -10.11 1.00
N GLU A 53 -1.49 -10.62 2.00
CA GLU A 53 -2.67 -9.98 2.59
C GLU A 53 -2.30 -8.67 3.31
N ALA A 54 -1.17 -8.66 4.03
CA ALA A 54 -0.66 -7.46 4.69
C ALA A 54 -0.24 -6.39 3.68
N LYS A 55 0.41 -6.77 2.57
CA LYS A 55 0.75 -5.86 1.47
C LYS A 55 -0.49 -5.21 0.88
N LYS A 56 -1.54 -5.99 0.60
CA LYS A 56 -2.84 -5.47 0.11
C LYS A 56 -3.46 -4.50 1.12
N LYS A 57 -3.43 -4.83 2.42
CA LYS A 57 -3.98 -3.96 3.47
C LYS A 57 -3.17 -2.66 3.60
N LEU A 58 -1.85 -2.73 3.50
CA LEU A 58 -0.96 -1.57 3.52
C LEU A 58 -1.18 -0.67 2.30
N GLU A 59 -1.32 -1.27 1.11
CA GLU A 59 -1.68 -0.56 -0.13
C GLU A 59 -2.97 0.25 0.04
N GLN A 60 -4.02 -0.40 0.55
CA GLN A 60 -5.30 0.26 0.76
C GLN A 60 -5.20 1.44 1.75
N GLN A 61 -4.48 1.27 2.86
CA GLN A 61 -4.23 2.36 3.82
C GLN A 61 -3.53 3.55 3.17
N VAL A 62 -2.57 3.29 2.29
CA VAL A 62 -1.83 4.35 1.59
C VAL A 62 -2.72 5.04 0.57
N LEU A 63 -3.50 4.30 -0.21
CA LEU A 63 -4.47 4.88 -1.14
C LEU A 63 -5.50 5.75 -0.42
N ASP A 64 -5.99 5.33 0.74
CA ASP A 64 -6.93 6.15 1.53
C ASP A 64 -6.23 7.37 2.15
N CYS A 65 -4.95 7.29 2.50
CA CYS A 65 -4.15 8.46 2.88
C CYS A 65 -4.00 9.44 1.71
N LEU A 66 -3.64 8.95 0.52
CA LEU A 66 -3.41 9.76 -0.68
C LEU A 66 -4.69 10.48 -1.14
N LYS A 67 -5.86 9.83 -1.04
CA LYS A 67 -7.16 10.47 -1.33
C LYS A 67 -7.43 11.70 -0.47
N ASN A 68 -6.93 11.72 0.76
CA ASN A 68 -7.14 12.80 1.71
C ASN A 68 -6.00 13.84 1.69
N ALA A 69 -4.85 13.50 1.12
CA ALA A 69 -3.70 14.38 1.02
C ALA A 69 -3.98 15.53 0.02
N LYS A 70 -3.83 16.78 0.47
CA LYS A 70 -4.05 17.97 -0.35
C LYS A 70 -2.76 18.56 -0.89
N THR A 71 -1.64 18.21 -0.27
CA THR A 71 -0.31 18.77 -0.57
C THR A 71 0.68 17.67 -0.85
N ASP A 72 1.73 17.98 -1.64
CA ASP A 72 2.82 17.04 -1.90
C ASP A 72 3.51 16.54 -0.63
N GLU A 73 3.55 17.37 0.42
CA GLU A 73 4.14 16.98 1.70
C GLU A 73 3.29 15.94 2.44
N GLU A 74 1.96 16.05 2.37
CA GLU A 74 1.06 15.01 2.88
C GLU A 74 1.18 13.73 2.06
N ARG A 75 1.28 13.84 0.72
CA ARG A 75 1.49 12.67 -0.16
C ARG A 75 2.81 11.96 0.17
N LYS A 76 3.90 12.71 0.36
CA LYS A 76 5.20 12.16 0.79
C LYS A 76 5.11 11.45 2.13
N LYS A 77 4.31 11.95 3.08
CA LYS A 77 4.05 11.27 4.36
C LYS A 77 3.29 9.96 4.17
N CYS A 78 2.29 9.91 3.31
CA CYS A 78 1.55 8.68 2.99
C CYS A 78 2.46 7.60 2.39
N LEU A 79 3.41 8.01 1.55
CA LEU A 79 4.35 7.12 0.87
C LEU A 79 5.60 6.78 1.70
N LYS A 80 5.78 7.42 2.85
CA LYS A 80 6.95 7.26 3.70
C LYS A 80 7.01 5.82 4.25
N ASN A 81 8.21 5.26 4.32
CA ASN A 81 8.47 3.96 4.94
C ASN A 81 7.74 2.79 4.26
N LEU A 82 7.39 2.92 2.97
CA LEU A 82 6.86 1.83 2.17
C LEU A 82 7.98 1.05 1.48
N PRO A 83 7.73 -0.24 1.16
CA PRO A 83 8.58 -0.99 0.25
C PRO A 83 8.64 -0.26 -1.09
N LYS A 84 9.81 -0.20 -1.73
CA LYS A 84 9.97 0.52 -3.02
C LYS A 84 9.04 -0.02 -4.09
N ASP A 85 8.95 -1.34 -4.21
CA ASP A 85 8.07 -2.00 -5.18
C ASP A 85 6.61 -1.61 -4.94
N LEU A 86 6.18 -1.60 -3.68
CA LEU A 86 4.80 -1.22 -3.32
C LEU A 86 4.52 0.26 -3.59
N GLN A 87 5.50 1.15 -3.36
CA GLN A 87 5.38 2.57 -3.66
C GLN A 87 5.19 2.78 -5.17
N SER A 88 5.98 2.10 -5.99
CA SER A 88 5.85 2.14 -7.45
C SER A 88 4.48 1.61 -7.92
N ASP A 89 4.03 0.49 -7.37
CA ASP A 89 2.71 -0.08 -7.69
C ASP A 89 1.56 0.87 -7.36
N ILE A 90 1.63 1.55 -6.20
CA ILE A 90 0.61 2.52 -5.78
C ILE A 90 0.58 3.72 -6.71
N LEU A 91 1.74 4.28 -7.04
CA LEU A 91 1.83 5.44 -7.94
C LEU A 91 1.32 5.08 -9.34
N ALA A 92 1.66 3.91 -9.86
CA ALA A 92 1.13 3.42 -11.13
C ALA A 92 -0.40 3.27 -11.09
N LYS A 93 -0.96 2.77 -9.98
CA LYS A 93 -2.42 2.68 -9.79
C LYS A 93 -3.09 4.06 -9.75
N GLU A 94 -2.46 5.06 -9.13
CA GLU A 94 -2.96 6.45 -9.17
C GLU A 94 -2.93 7.02 -10.59
N SER A 95 -1.82 6.87 -11.32
CA SER A 95 -1.71 7.33 -12.71
C SER A 95 -2.72 6.65 -13.63
N LEU A 96 -2.92 5.33 -13.49
CA LEU A 96 -3.93 4.58 -14.24
C LEU A 96 -5.34 5.06 -13.92
N LYS A 97 -5.62 5.41 -12.66
CA LYS A 97 -6.91 5.98 -12.27
C LYS A 97 -7.11 7.35 -12.93
N ALA A 98 -6.12 8.23 -12.84
CA ALA A 98 -6.17 9.56 -13.48
C ALA A 98 -6.36 9.46 -15.00
N TYR A 99 -5.66 8.53 -15.65
CA TYR A 99 -5.86 8.23 -17.07
C TYR A 99 -7.28 7.77 -17.37
N LYS A 100 -7.82 6.81 -16.61
CA LYS A 100 -9.19 6.32 -16.80
C LYS A 100 -10.23 7.43 -16.61
N ASP A 101 -10.05 8.25 -15.58
CA ASP A 101 -10.93 9.39 -15.31
C ASP A 101 -10.89 10.40 -16.47
N CYS A 102 -9.70 10.71 -17.01
CA CYS A 102 -9.52 11.58 -18.19
C CYS A 102 -10.19 10.99 -19.44
N VAL A 103 -9.90 9.72 -19.76
CA VAL A 103 -10.46 9.05 -20.95
C VAL A 103 -11.98 8.95 -20.88
N SER A 104 -12.56 8.79 -19.69
CA SER A 104 -14.01 8.75 -19.51
C SER A 104 -14.71 10.07 -19.87
N GLN A 105 -13.98 11.19 -19.82
CA GLN A 105 -14.47 12.53 -20.13
C GLN A 105 -14.14 12.99 -21.56
N ALA A 106 -13.19 12.31 -22.22
CA ALA A 106 -12.78 12.60 -23.59
C ALA A 106 -13.90 12.30 -24.60
N LYS A 107 -14.18 13.28 -25.46
CA LYS A 107 -15.18 13.24 -26.53
C LYS A 107 -14.60 12.87 -27.89
N ASN A 108 -13.29 13.00 -28.07
CA ASN A 108 -12.61 12.71 -29.33
C ASN A 108 -11.24 12.04 -29.14
N GLU A 109 -10.67 11.56 -30.24
CA GLU A 109 -9.39 10.85 -30.25
C GLU A 109 -8.19 11.74 -29.88
N ALA A 110 -8.26 13.05 -30.17
CA ALA A 110 -7.21 13.98 -29.78
C ALA A 110 -7.17 14.17 -28.26
N GLU A 111 -8.33 14.31 -27.61
CA GLU A 111 -8.45 14.37 -26.14
C GLU A 111 -7.98 13.07 -25.48
N LYS A 112 -8.27 11.91 -26.07
CA LYS A 112 -7.73 10.63 -25.56
C LYS A 112 -6.21 10.56 -25.63
N LYS A 113 -5.59 11.04 -26.72
CA LYS A 113 -4.13 11.13 -26.86
C LYS A 113 -3.52 12.09 -25.84
N GLU A 114 -4.20 13.18 -25.50
CA GLU A 114 -3.76 14.06 -24.41
C GLU A 114 -3.79 13.34 -23.05
N CYS A 115 -4.78 12.48 -22.79
CA CYS A 115 -4.82 11.66 -21.58
C CYS A 115 -3.63 10.68 -21.47
N GLU A 116 -3.11 10.14 -22.58
CA GLU A 116 -1.96 9.21 -22.57
C GLU A 116 -0.70 9.82 -21.94
N LYS A 117 -0.56 11.15 -21.99
CA LYS A 117 0.54 11.88 -21.32
C LYS A 117 0.52 11.74 -19.79
N LEU A 118 -0.61 11.35 -19.20
CA LEU A 118 -0.72 11.07 -17.76
C LEU A 118 -0.05 9.74 -17.35
N LEU A 119 0.26 8.87 -18.31
CA LEU A 119 0.88 7.56 -18.06
C LEU A 119 2.41 7.59 -18.18
N THR A 120 2.98 8.66 -18.74
CA THR A 120 4.43 8.83 -18.88
C THR A 120 5.01 9.57 -17.67
N PRO A 121 5.98 8.99 -16.94
CA PRO A 121 6.74 9.75 -15.96
C PRO A 121 7.59 10.81 -16.68
N GLU A 122 7.57 12.06 -16.18
CA GLU A 122 8.49 13.14 -16.60
C GLU A 122 9.95 12.85 -16.24
#